data_AF-A0A9W8ZUX0-F1
#
_entry.id   AF-A0A9W8ZUX0-F1
#
_cell.length_a   1.000
_cell.length_b   1.000
_cell.length_c   1.000
_cell.angle_alpha   90.00
_cell.angle_beta   90.00
_cell.angle_gamma   90.00
#
_symmetry.space_group_name_H-M   'P 1'
#
loop_
_entity.id
_entity.type
_entity.pdbx_description
1 polymer ?
#
loop_
_entity_poly.entity_id
_entity_poly.type
_entity_poly.pdbx_seq_one_letter_code
_entity_poly.pdbx_strand_id
1 'polypeptide(L)' 'DADIPHCTKLTELVLKQYEKHWQNITEEMKASLGRISYTSDMWSNGILKGFMAITAHYMVKD' A
#
# COMPACT_ATOMS: atom_id res chain seq x y z
N ASP A 1 30.46 -2.07 -8.65
CA ASP A 1 29.75 -0.80 -8.88
C ASP A 1 28.62 -0.87 -9.90
N ALA A 2 28.70 -1.66 -10.97
CA ALA A 2 27.61 -1.78 -11.94
C ALA A 2 26.37 -2.56 -11.44
N ASP A 3 26.51 -3.37 -10.38
CA ASP A 3 25.45 -4.28 -9.91
C ASP A 3 24.46 -3.62 -8.94
N ILE A 4 24.77 -2.44 -8.40
CA ILE A 4 23.88 -1.73 -7.48
C ILE A 4 23.07 -0.72 -8.28
N PRO A 5 21.74 -0.86 -8.37
CA PRO A 5 20.91 0.07 -9.12
C PRO A 5 20.97 1.46 -8.50
N HIS A 6 21.08 2.48 -9.36
CA HIS A 6 20.97 3.87 -8.93
C HIS A 6 19.60 4.12 -8.27
N CYS A 7 19.50 5.12 -7.38
CA CYS A 7 18.25 5.46 -6.68
C CYS A 7 17.09 5.70 -7.65
N THR A 8 17.35 6.35 -8.80
CA THR A 8 16.34 6.52 -9.87
C THR A 8 15.79 5.17 -10.33
N LYS A 9 16.67 4.20 -10.56
CA LYS A 9 16.28 2.87 -11.02
C LYS A 9 15.50 2.13 -9.94
N LEU A 10 15.89 2.27 -8.68
CA LEU A 10 15.16 1.68 -7.56
C LEU A 10 13.75 2.27 -7.43
N THR A 11 13.60 3.60 -7.54
CA THR A 11 12.30 4.27 -7.52
C THR A 11 11.39 3.77 -8.65
N GLU A 12 11.91 3.65 -9.88
CA GLU A 12 11.15 3.07 -11.00
C GLU A 12 10.65 1.66 -10.69
N LEU A 13 11.53 0.81 -10.13
CA LEU A 13 11.17 -0.57 -9.78
C LEU A 13 10.11 -0.61 -8.67
N VAL A 14 10.22 0.24 -7.65
CA VAL A 14 9.22 0.34 -6.57
C VAL A 14 7.86 0.78 -7.12
N LEU A 15 7.82 1.80 -7.97
CA LEU A 15 6.56 2.28 -8.56
C LEU A 15 5.91 1.25 -9.48
N LYS A 16 6.71 0.56 -10.30
CA LYS A 16 6.23 -0.53 -11.16
C LYS A 16 5.64 -1.68 -10.33
N GLN A 17 6.31 -2.05 -9.24
CA GLN A 17 5.82 -3.11 -8.35
C GLN A 17 4.56 -2.67 -7.59
N TYR A 18 4.50 -1.41 -7.16
CA TYR A 18 3.32 -0.80 -6.55
C TYR A 18 2.10 -0.89 -7.47
N GLU A 19 2.24 -0.50 -8.74
CA GLU A 19 1.12 -0.54 -9.70
C GLU A 19 0.55 -1.95 -9.87
N LYS A 20 1.44 -2.95 -9.98
CA LYS A 20 1.04 -4.37 -10.05
C LYS A 20 0.28 -4.82 -8.80
N HIS A 21 0.80 -4.51 -7.61
CA HIS A 21 0.12 -4.89 -6.37
C HIS A 21 -1.21 -4.15 -6.18
N TRP A 22 -1.25 -2.87 -6.55
CA TRP A 22 -2.47 -2.07 -6.48
C TRP A 22 -3.60 -2.67 -7.31
N GLN A 23 -3.30 -3.10 -8.54
CA GLN A 23 -4.27 -3.76 -9.42
C GLN A 23 -4.80 -5.05 -8.78
N ASN A 24 -3.91 -5.92 -8.29
CA ASN A 24 -4.29 -7.18 -7.66
C ASN A 24 -5.17 -6.97 -6.41
N ILE A 25 -4.74 -6.08 -5.49
CA ILE A 25 -5.49 -5.76 -4.26
C ILE A 25 -6.87 -5.20 -4.62
N THR A 26 -6.95 -4.34 -5.65
CA THR A 26 -8.23 -3.78 -6.11
C THR A 26 -9.19 -4.87 -6.59
N GLU A 27 -8.69 -5.86 -7.33
CA GLU A 27 -9.50 -6.99 -7.80
C GLU A 27 -9.96 -7.88 -6.63
N GLU A 28 -9.07 -8.20 -5.69
CA GLU A 28 -9.40 -8.98 -4.49
C GLU A 28 -10.43 -8.27 -3.60
N MET A 29 -10.30 -6.95 -3.43
CA MET A 29 -11.26 -6.15 -2.67
C MET A 29 -12.62 -6.10 -3.36
N LYS A 30 -12.69 -6.00 -4.69
CA LYS A 30 -13.95 -6.12 -5.44
C LYS A 30 -14.61 -7.48 -5.24
N ALA A 31 -13.85 -8.56 -5.06
CA ALA A 31 -14.38 -9.88 -4.72
C ALA A 31 -14.80 -10.02 -3.24
N SER A 32 -14.43 -9.05 -2.40
CA SER A 32 -14.63 -9.07 -0.95
C SER A 32 -15.78 -8.17 -0.49
N LEU A 33 -16.70 -7.76 -1.37
CA LEU A 33 -17.83 -6.88 -1.03
C LEU A 33 -18.60 -7.37 0.21
N GLY A 34 -18.83 -6.46 1.16
CA GLY A 34 -19.47 -6.76 2.45
C GLY A 34 -18.57 -7.44 3.48
N ARG A 35 -17.30 -7.72 3.15
CA ARG A 35 -16.30 -8.36 4.02
C ARG A 35 -14.99 -7.57 4.06
N ILE A 36 -15.11 -6.25 4.02
CA ILE A 36 -13.98 -5.31 4.10
C ILE A 36 -14.18 -4.45 5.35
N SER A 37 -13.14 -4.32 6.16
CA SER A 37 -13.05 -3.40 7.28
C SER A 37 -11.84 -2.50 7.12
N TYR A 38 -11.94 -1.24 7.52
CA TYR A 38 -10.84 -0.29 7.46
C TYR A 38 -10.44 0.14 8.87
N THR A 39 -9.14 0.16 9.14
CA THR A 39 -8.58 0.77 10.34
C THR A 39 -7.86 2.05 9.95
N SER A 40 -8.12 3.13 10.69
CA SER A 40 -7.40 4.39 10.56
C SER A 40 -6.56 4.59 11.82
N ASP A 41 -5.24 4.56 11.65
CA ASP A 41 -4.29 4.92 12.70
C ASP A 41 -3.91 6.39 12.52
N MET A 42 -4.09 7.20 13.56
CA MET A 42 -3.82 8.62 13.52
C MET A 42 -2.88 9.00 14.65
N TRP A 43 -1.82 9.70 14.32
CA TRP A 43 -0.86 10.17 15.30
C TRP A 43 -0.29 11.52 14.89
N SER A 44 0.37 12.18 15.84
CA SER A 44 1.20 13.34 15.56
C SER A 44 2.63 13.08 16.02
N ASN A 45 3.59 13.78 15.44
CA ASN A 45 4.98 13.73 15.91
C ASN A 45 5.27 14.89 16.89
N GLY A 46 6.51 14.95 17.39
CA GLY A 46 6.93 15.99 18.35
C GLY A 46 6.88 17.44 17.86
N ILE A 47 6.68 17.66 16.56
CA ILE A 47 6.46 19.00 15.97
C ILE A 47 4.98 19.25 15.62
N LEU A 48 4.06 18.44 16.17
CA LEU A 48 2.62 18.49 15.94
C LEU A 48 2.20 18.28 14.47
N LYS A 49 3.05 17.62 13.67
CA LYS A 49 2.66 17.18 12.32
C LYS A 49 1.77 15.95 12.44
N GLY A 50 0.55 16.05 11.94
CA GLY A 50 -0.40 14.94 11.89
C GLY A 50 -0.11 13.95 10.77
N PHE A 51 -0.39 12.68 11.03
CA PHE A 51 -0.31 11.56 10.11
C PHE A 51 -1.57 10.71 10.23
N MET A 52 -1.95 10.08 9.13
CA MET A 52 -3.04 9.12 9.07
C MET A 52 -2.62 7.96 8.18
N ALA A 53 -2.65 6.74 8.72
CA ALA A 53 -2.50 5.52 7.96
C ALA A 53 -3.87 4.82 7.86
N ILE A 54 -4.24 4.42 6.66
CA ILE A 54 -5.46 3.63 6.41
C ILE A 54 -5.03 2.23 5.98
N THR A 55 -5.58 1.21 6.63
CA THR A 55 -5.36 -0.19 6.28
C THR A 55 -6.70 -0.87 6.03
N ALA A 56 -6.83 -1.55 4.88
CA ALA A 56 -7.97 -2.37 4.55
C ALA A 56 -7.71 -3.82 4.96
N HIS A 57 -8.63 -4.41 5.72
CA HIS A 57 -8.66 -5.83 6.07
C HIS A 57 -9.82 -6.46 5.31
N TYR A 58 -9.55 -7.43 4.45
CA TYR A 58 -10.57 -8.09 3.64
C TYR A 58 -10.37 -9.61 3.58
N MET A 59 -11.46 -10.35 3.40
CA MET A 59 -11.43 -11.79 3.21
C MET A 59 -11.89 -12.12 1.79
N VAL A 60 -11.06 -12.83 1.03
CA VAL A 60 -11.45 -13.39 -0.27
C VAL A 60 -12.23 -14.70 -0.02
N LYS A 61 -13.22 -15.04 -0.87
CA LYS A 61 -13.86 -16.38 -0.79
C LYS A 61 -13.01 -17.31 -1.64
N ASP A 62 -12.73 -18.51 -1.13
CA ASP A 62 -12.16 -19.62 -1.91
C ASP A 62 -13.03 -19.94 -3.15
#